data_AF-A0A8T4WHK5-F1
#
_entry.id   AF-A0A8T4WHK5-F1
#
_cell.length_a   1.000
_cell.length_b   1.000
_cell.length_c   1.000
_cell.angle_alpha   90.00
_cell.angle_beta   90.00
_cell.angle_gamma   90.00
#
_symmetry.space_group_name_H-M   'P 1'
#
loop_
_entity.id
_entity.type
_entity.pdbx_description
1 polymer ?
#
loop_
_entity_poly.entity_id
_entity_poly.type
_entity_poly.pdbx_seq_one_letter_code
_entity_poly.pdbx_strand_id
1 'polypeptide(L)' 'MNKNKSQLQELIGEVFKLEDLIDYQKGAVVSRTLVDKDQVTLTVFAFDQGQTLSQLPPPEGGGL' A
#
# COMPACT_ATOMS: atom_id res chain seq x y z
N MET A 1 0.41 -7.58 22.53
CA MET A 1 1.02 -7.23 21.23
C MET A 1 0.04 -6.32 20.51
N ASN A 2 0.26 -5.01 20.60
CA ASN A 2 -0.75 -4.00 20.33
C ASN A 2 -0.77 -3.72 18.82
N LYS A 3 -1.69 -4.35 18.09
CA LYS A 3 -1.82 -4.30 16.63
C LYS A 3 -2.31 -2.95 16.05
N ASN A 4 -2.23 -1.86 16.81
CA ASN A 4 -2.81 -0.56 16.45
C ASN A 4 -1.80 0.59 16.47
N LYS A 5 -0.49 0.28 16.49
CA LYS A 5 0.51 1.29 16.11
C LYS A 5 0.46 1.36 14.58
N SER A 6 -0.09 2.45 14.03
CA SER A 6 -0.05 2.68 12.59
C SER A 6 1.38 2.45 12.12
N GLN A 7 1.59 1.58 11.11
CA GLN A 7 2.93 1.23 10.60
C GLN A 7 3.73 2.47 10.20
N LEU A 8 3.04 3.58 9.93
CA LEU A 8 3.64 4.88 9.70
C LEU A 8 4.28 5.51 10.93
N GLN A 9 3.78 5.27 12.15
CA GLN A 9 4.32 5.89 13.38
C GLN A 9 5.78 5.53 13.63
N GLU A 10 6.23 4.37 13.16
CA GLU A 10 7.62 3.93 13.26
C GLU A 10 8.52 4.58 12.20
N LEU A 11 7.93 5.26 11.22
CA LEU A 11 8.61 5.93 10.11
C LEU A 11 8.58 7.46 10.23
N ILE A 12 7.85 8.02 11.22
CA ILE A 12 7.73 9.48 11.40
C ILE A 12 9.09 10.07 11.81
N GLY A 13 9.59 11.02 11.02
CA GLY A 13 10.83 11.74 11.32
C GLY A 13 12.11 10.98 10.98
N GLU A 14 11.98 9.77 10.45
CA GLU A 14 13.11 8.94 10.03
C GLU A 14 13.25 8.95 8.51
N VAL A 15 14.49 8.97 8.03
CA VAL A 15 14.78 8.74 6.61
C VAL A 15 14.84 7.24 6.37
N PHE A 16 14.03 6.74 5.46
CA PHE A 16 14.01 5.33 5.07
C PHE A 16 14.06 5.20 3.55
N LYS A 17 14.45 4.02 3.07
CA LYS A 17 14.34 3.67 1.66
C LYS A 17 13.05 2.90 1.42
N LEU A 18 12.42 3.15 0.27
CA LEU A 18 11.20 2.45 -0.14
C LEU A 18 11.42 0.94 -0.29
N GLU A 19 12.59 0.51 -0.76
CA GLU A 19 12.96 -0.91 -0.92
C GLU A 19 12.98 -1.68 0.42
N ASP A 20 13.28 -1.01 1.53
CA ASP A 20 13.28 -1.64 2.86
C ASP A 20 11.85 -1.84 3.40
N LEU A 21 10.86 -1.18 2.78
CA LEU A 21 9.47 -1.24 3.21
C LEU A 21 8.66 -2.29 2.46
N ILE A 22 9.15 -2.87 1.37
CA ILE A 22 8.36 -3.79 0.56
C ILE A 22 9.21 -4.88 -0.04
N ASP A 23 8.72 -6.10 0.03
CA ASP A 23 9.37 -7.24 -0.62
C ASP A 23 8.96 -7.30 -2.09
N TYR A 24 9.91 -7.69 -2.94
CA TYR A 24 9.66 -8.05 -4.33
C TYR A 24 9.47 -9.56 -4.45
N GLN A 25 8.55 -9.98 -5.32
CA GLN A 25 8.35 -11.39 -5.64
C GLN A 25 8.18 -11.59 -7.14
N LYS A 26 8.93 -12.54 -7.69
CA LYS A 26 8.81 -12.96 -9.10
C LYS A 26 7.42 -13.52 -9.38
N GLY A 27 6.82 -13.09 -10.48
CA GLY A 27 5.50 -13.50 -10.96
C GLY A 27 4.33 -12.88 -10.20
N ALA A 28 4.56 -11.82 -9.40
CA ALA A 28 3.53 -11.27 -8.52
C ALA A 28 3.52 -9.74 -8.48
N VAL A 29 2.39 -9.21 -8.00
CA VAL A 29 2.29 -7.85 -7.45
C VAL A 29 2.25 -7.97 -5.94
N VAL A 30 3.23 -7.37 -5.26
CA VAL A 30 3.23 -7.25 -3.80
C VAL A 30 2.77 -5.84 -3.45
N SER A 31 1.91 -5.70 -2.43
CA SER A 31 1.46 -4.41 -1.94
C SER A 31 1.62 -4.29 -0.44
N ARG A 32 1.92 -3.08 0.02
CA ARG A 32 1.94 -2.74 1.43
C ARG A 32 1.30 -1.38 1.65
N THR A 33 0.20 -1.38 2.41
CA THR A 33 -0.48 -0.15 2.82
C THR A 33 0.22 0.44 4.04
N LEU A 34 0.75 1.65 3.91
CA LEU A 34 1.43 2.38 5.00
C LEU A 34 0.45 3.28 5.76
N VAL A 35 -0.54 3.84 5.06
CA VAL A 35 -1.63 4.64 5.63
C VAL A 35 -2.93 4.12 5.09
N ASP A 36 -3.88 3.86 5.99
CA ASP A 36 -5.27 3.59 5.65
C ASP A 36 -6.14 4.41 6.58
N LYS A 37 -6.68 5.52 6.06
CA LYS A 37 -7.53 6.48 6.77
C LYS A 37 -8.60 6.99 5.81
N ASP A 38 -9.73 7.41 6.35
CA ASP A 38 -10.89 7.89 5.57
C ASP A 38 -10.55 8.96 4.51
N GLN A 39 -9.58 9.83 4.81
CA GLN A 39 -9.19 10.92 3.90
C GLN A 39 -8.03 10.57 2.99
N VAL A 40 -7.21 9.57 3.35
CA VAL A 40 -5.98 9.25 2.63
C VAL A 40 -5.58 7.80 2.83
N THR A 41 -5.33 7.14 1.71
CA THR A 41 -4.69 5.83 1.66
C THR A 41 -3.37 5.96 0.92
N LEU A 42 -2.30 5.43 1.52
CA LEU A 42 -0.98 5.36 0.91
C LEU A 42 -0.54 3.90 0.84
N THR A 43 -0.38 3.41 -0.38
CA THR A 43 0.03 2.03 -0.65
C THR A 43 1.24 2.02 -1.55
N VAL A 44 2.27 1.26 -1.16
CA VAL A 44 3.44 0.98 -1.98
C VAL A 44 3.21 -0.34 -2.70
N PHE A 45 3.61 -0.42 -3.97
CA PHE A 45 3.49 -1.61 -4.79
C PHE A 45 4.85 -1.98 -5.40
N ALA A 46 5.14 -3.27 -5.43
CA ALA A 46 6.26 -3.86 -6.17
C ALA A 46 5.69 -4.80 -7.24
N PHE A 47 6.05 -4.53 -8.51
CA PHE A 47 5.57 -5.28 -9.65
C PHE A 47 6.69 -6.10 -10.24
N ASP A 48 6.45 -7.39 -10.47
CA ASP A 48 7.26 -8.11 -11.44
C ASP A 48 6.96 -7.66 -12.87
N GLN A 49 7.93 -7.85 -13.76
CA GLN A 49 7.82 -7.55 -15.17
C GLN A 49 6.55 -8.17 -15.76
N GLY A 50 5.74 -7.34 -16.43
CA GLY A 50 4.50 -7.75 -17.07
C GLY A 50 3.29 -7.85 -16.12
N GLN A 51 3.46 -7.60 -14.83
CA GLN A 51 2.34 -7.50 -13.88
C GLN A 51 1.76 -6.08 -13.88
N THR A 52 0.45 -5.97 -13.68
CA THR A 52 -0.28 -4.68 -13.63
C THR A 52 -1.39 -4.73 -12.58
N LEU A 53 -1.87 -3.56 -12.14
CA LEU A 53 -3.11 -3.47 -11.38
C LEU A 53 -4.29 -3.41 -12.33
N SER A 54 -5.34 -4.14 -12.00
CA SER A 54 -6.66 -3.98 -12.62
C SER A 54 -7.49 -3.04 -11.75
N GLN A 55 -8.08 -2.01 -12.36
CA GLN A 55 -9.05 -1.18 -11.66
C GLN A 55 -10.33 -2.00 -11.49
N LEU A 56 -10.77 -2.23 -10.25
CA LEU A 56 -12.17 -2.58 -10.01
C LEU A 56 -12.99 -1.31 -10.30
N PRO A 57 -13.99 -1.35 -11.20
CA PRO A 57 -14.87 -0.21 -11.39
C PRO A 57 -15.49 0.18 -10.04
N PRO A 58 -15.78 1.49 -9.80
CA PRO A 58 -16.49 1.91 -8.61
C PRO A 58 -17.76 1.05 -8.44
N PRO A 59 -18.16 0.69 -7.22
CA PRO A 59 -19.40 -0.04 -7.01
C PRO A 59 -20.55 0.75 -7.67
N GLU A 60 -21.29 0.11 -8.57
CA GLU A 60 -22.43 0.73 -9.25
C GLU A 60 -23.46 1.13 -8.18
N GLY A 61 -23.73 2.44 -8.03
CA GLY A 61 -24.71 2.94 -7.07
C GLY A 61 -24.36 4.22 -6.29
N GLY A 62 -23.27 4.93 -6.64
CA GLY A 62 -22.97 6.25 -6.08
C GLY A 62 -23.86 7.34 -6.67
N GLY A 63 -25.11 7.45 -6.22
CA GLY A 63 -25.92 8.65 -6.39
C GLY A 63 -25.27 9.83 -5.66
N LEU A 64 -25.16 10.96 -6.35
CA LEU A 64 -24.86 12.27 -5.76
C LEU A 64 -26.05 12.78 -4.95
#